data_AF-A0A1I1N8V5-F1
#
_entry.id   AF-A0A1I1N8V5-F1
#
_cell.length_a   1.000
_cell.length_b   1.000
_cell.length_c   1.000
_cell.angle_alpha   90.00
_cell.angle_beta   90.00
_cell.angle_gamma   90.00
#
_symmetry.space_group_name_H-M   'P 1'
#
loop_
_entity.id
_entity.type
_entity.pdbx_description
1 polymer ?
#
loop_
_entity_poly.entity_id
_entity_poly.type
_entity_poly.pdbx_seq_one_letter_code
_entity_poly.pdbx_strand_id
1 'polypeptide(L)'
;MSNSYKNVPDEMCVMIDNLPIEQPITGIVYRVSKSGIIDEGTFDNTYCEMLNGTTGLKKDLSEPGTYSTSVYLTPDSCFKFINFLAKKHRDKYPSPAVIFGEICYSDGRAQLTTERIQNYPEPVHVDWWIYTGKESEVAKRFNYYVAGE
;
A
#
# COMPACT_ATOMS: atom_id res chain seq x y z
N MET A 1 -1.30 -23.74 -7.77
CA MET A 1 -0.30 -22.74 -8.21
C MET A 1 -0.60 -21.48 -7.42
N SER A 2 0.38 -20.89 -6.74
CA SER A 2 0.20 -19.61 -6.07
C SER A 2 0.09 -18.49 -7.10
N ASN A 3 -0.58 -17.40 -6.71
CA ASN A 3 -0.55 -16.17 -7.48
C ASN A 3 0.88 -15.58 -7.47
N SER A 4 1.22 -14.81 -8.51
CA SER A 4 2.45 -14.02 -8.52
C SER A 4 2.13 -12.57 -8.18
N TYR A 5 2.87 -12.01 -7.23
CA TYR A 5 2.73 -10.62 -6.78
C TYR A 5 3.96 -9.81 -7.18
N LYS A 6 3.73 -8.51 -7.44
CA LYS A 6 4.78 -7.57 -7.84
C LYS A 6 5.95 -7.59 -6.85
N ASN A 7 7.13 -7.99 -7.32
CA ASN A 7 8.38 -7.95 -6.55
C ASN A 7 8.28 -8.67 -5.19
N VAL A 8 7.54 -9.79 -5.14
CA VAL A 8 7.40 -10.64 -3.96
C VAL A 8 8.03 -12.01 -4.23
N PRO A 9 8.90 -12.53 -3.35
CA PRO A 9 9.44 -13.88 -3.48
C PRO A 9 8.35 -14.97 -3.49
N ASP A 10 8.58 -16.08 -4.21
CA ASP A 10 7.59 -17.16 -4.34
C ASP A 10 7.12 -17.74 -2.99
N GLU A 11 8.04 -17.90 -2.03
CA GLU A 11 7.71 -18.36 -0.67
C GLU A 11 6.72 -17.44 0.04
N MET A 12 6.88 -16.12 -0.15
CA MET A 12 5.98 -15.12 0.40
C MET A 12 4.66 -15.07 -0.37
N CYS A 13 4.67 -15.33 -1.68
CA CYS A 13 3.45 -15.47 -2.46
C CYS A 13 2.58 -16.62 -1.91
N VAL A 14 3.19 -17.77 -1.60
CA VAL A 14 2.50 -18.90 -0.97
C VAL A 14 1.97 -18.52 0.41
N MET A 15 2.74 -17.80 1.22
CA MET A 15 2.29 -17.33 2.53
C MET A 15 1.09 -16.39 2.43
N ILE A 16 1.15 -15.39 1.54
CA ILE A 16 0.06 -14.44 1.26
C ILE A 16 -1.19 -15.19 0.80
N ASP A 17 -1.03 -16.21 -0.05
CA ASP A 17 -2.15 -16.96 -0.56
C ASP A 17 -2.91 -17.75 0.53
N ASN A 18 -2.20 -18.15 1.59
CA ASN A 18 -2.74 -18.89 2.71
C ASN A 18 -3.24 -17.99 3.86
N LEU A 19 -3.19 -16.66 3.72
CA LEU A 19 -3.75 -15.77 4.73
C LEU A 19 -5.27 -15.96 4.86
N PRO A 20 -5.80 -16.04 6.10
CA PRO A 20 -7.22 -16.16 6.34
C PRO A 20 -7.89 -14.79 6.14
N ILE A 21 -8.23 -14.47 4.88
CA ILE A 21 -8.96 -13.25 4.55
C ILE A 21 -10.44 -13.51 4.84
N GLU A 22 -10.97 -12.84 5.87
CA GLU A 22 -12.38 -13.02 6.25
C GLU A 22 -13.32 -12.41 5.20
N GLN A 23 -12.95 -11.23 4.67
CA GLN A 23 -13.71 -10.53 3.64
C GLN A 23 -12.78 -9.90 2.60
N PRO A 24 -13.03 -10.10 1.29
CA PRO A 24 -12.26 -9.43 0.27
C PRO A 24 -12.52 -7.92 0.31
N ILE A 25 -11.45 -7.13 0.37
CA ILE A 25 -11.56 -5.66 0.33
C ILE A 25 -11.59 -5.23 -1.13
N THR A 26 -12.71 -4.65 -1.53
CA THR A 26 -12.91 -4.00 -2.84
C THR A 26 -13.58 -2.65 -2.65
N GLY A 27 -13.31 -1.70 -3.54
CA GLY A 27 -13.91 -0.37 -3.52
C GLY A 27 -12.86 0.73 -3.34
N ILE A 28 -13.32 1.90 -2.88
CA ILE A 28 -12.48 3.09 -2.77
C ILE A 28 -11.52 2.98 -1.60
N VAL A 29 -10.24 3.20 -1.89
CA VAL A 29 -9.17 3.33 -0.90
C VAL A 29 -8.36 4.59 -1.16
N TYR A 30 -7.62 4.99 -0.14
CA TYR A 30 -6.76 6.16 -0.12
C TYR A 30 -5.31 5.75 0.06
N ARG A 31 -4.38 6.46 -0.56
CA ARG A 31 -2.94 6.26 -0.40
C ARG A 31 -2.21 7.58 -0.46
N VAL A 32 -1.01 7.63 0.12
CA VAL A 32 -0.08 8.75 -0.08
C VAL A 32 0.83 8.45 -1.26
N SER A 33 0.78 9.29 -2.30
CA SER A 33 1.89 9.41 -3.24
C SER A 33 2.96 10.28 -2.60
N LYS A 34 4.11 9.69 -2.26
CA LYS A 34 5.22 10.40 -1.59
C LYS A 34 5.89 11.41 -2.52
N SER A 35 5.94 11.15 -3.82
CA SER A 35 6.49 12.04 -4.84
C SER A 35 5.50 13.13 -5.28
N GLY A 36 4.20 12.92 -5.03
CA GLY A 36 3.13 13.76 -5.57
C GLY A 36 2.74 13.43 -7.00
N ILE A 37 3.30 12.36 -7.58
CA ILE A 37 3.00 11.87 -8.93
C ILE A 37 2.27 10.54 -8.80
N ILE A 38 1.33 10.24 -9.71
CA ILE A 38 0.70 8.92 -9.81
C ILE A 38 1.34 8.16 -10.96
N ASP A 39 2.13 7.14 -10.63
CA ASP A 39 2.81 6.25 -11.56
C ASP A 39 2.88 4.82 -10.99
N GLU A 40 3.53 3.89 -11.69
CA GLU A 40 3.66 2.50 -11.22
C GLU A 40 4.48 2.37 -9.93
N GLY A 41 5.49 3.23 -9.73
CA GLY A 41 6.32 3.28 -8.52
C GLY A 41 5.55 3.76 -7.30
N THR A 42 4.49 4.54 -7.51
CA THR A 42 3.57 4.95 -6.45
C THR A 42 2.95 3.75 -5.74
N PHE A 43 2.82 2.62 -6.42
CA PHE A 43 2.25 1.37 -5.89
C PHE A 43 3.32 0.33 -5.53
N ASP A 44 4.57 0.76 -5.34
CA ASP A 44 5.61 -0.09 -4.77
C ASP A 44 5.25 -0.52 -3.34
N ASN A 45 5.55 -1.78 -3.04
CA ASN A 45 5.42 -2.34 -1.72
C ASN A 45 6.58 -1.92 -0.81
N THR A 46 6.42 -2.11 0.50
CA THR A 46 7.43 -1.69 1.49
C THR A 46 8.80 -2.34 1.24
N TYR A 47 8.84 -3.59 0.77
CA TYR A 47 10.08 -4.29 0.42
C TYR A 47 10.84 -3.60 -0.73
N CYS A 48 10.15 -3.18 -1.79
CA CYS A 48 10.74 -2.40 -2.87
C CYS A 48 11.31 -1.07 -2.35
N GLU A 49 10.57 -0.41 -1.46
CA GLU A 49 11.04 0.82 -0.82
C GLU A 49 12.30 0.61 0.05
N MET A 50 12.44 -0.57 0.68
CA MET A 50 13.65 -0.96 1.43
C MET A 50 14.85 -1.12 0.50
N LEU A 51 14.68 -1.84 -0.60
CA LEU A 51 15.74 -2.07 -1.58
C LEU A 51 16.22 -0.76 -2.22
N ASN A 52 15.29 0.16 -2.49
CA ASN A 52 15.59 1.46 -3.08
C ASN A 52 16.12 2.48 -2.06
N GLY A 53 16.26 2.11 -0.77
CA GLY A 53 16.66 3.02 0.30
C GLY A 53 15.67 4.16 0.53
N THR A 54 14.43 4.02 0.07
CA THR A 54 13.40 5.05 0.20
C THR A 54 12.71 5.01 1.56
N THR A 55 12.67 3.84 2.21
CA THR A 55 12.29 3.69 3.62
C THR A 55 13.49 3.64 4.56
N GLY A 56 13.42 4.38 5.66
CA GLY A 56 14.44 4.36 6.73
C GLY A 56 14.20 3.29 7.79
N LEU A 57 13.21 2.41 7.60
CA LEU A 57 12.76 1.46 8.61
C LEU A 57 13.19 0.04 8.23
N LYS A 58 13.90 -0.64 9.15
CA LYS A 58 14.07 -2.09 9.08
C LYS A 58 12.72 -2.74 9.41
N LYS A 59 12.19 -3.53 8.47
CA LYS A 59 10.98 -4.34 8.65
C LYS A 59 11.34 -5.81 8.72
N ASP A 60 10.45 -6.59 9.33
CA ASP A 60 10.56 -8.04 9.37
C ASP A 60 10.25 -8.63 8.00
N LEU A 61 11.21 -9.34 7.40
CA LEU A 61 11.06 -9.93 6.06
C LEU A 61 10.22 -11.22 6.07
N SER A 62 9.89 -11.76 7.25
CA SER A 62 8.95 -12.88 7.38
C SER A 62 7.49 -12.41 7.45
N GLU A 63 7.25 -11.11 7.64
CA GLU A 63 5.91 -10.56 7.73
C GLU A 63 5.32 -10.26 6.34
N PRO A 64 4.14 -10.81 5.99
CA PRO A 64 3.48 -10.55 4.71
C PRO A 64 3.25 -9.07 4.42
N GLY A 65 3.00 -8.27 5.47
CA GLY A 65 2.79 -6.82 5.35
C GLY A 65 4.01 -6.06 4.84
N THR A 66 5.21 -6.63 4.94
CA THR A 66 6.42 -6.04 4.34
C THR A 66 6.36 -6.06 2.80
N TYR A 67 5.61 -6.98 2.23
CA TYR A 67 5.45 -7.12 0.77
C TYR A 67 4.15 -6.50 0.25
N SER A 68 3.44 -5.75 1.10
CA SER A 68 2.20 -5.08 0.74
C SER A 68 2.42 -3.62 0.33
N THR A 69 1.50 -3.13 -0.48
CA THR A 69 1.28 -1.73 -0.81
C THR A 69 0.25 -1.16 0.16
N SER A 70 0.69 -0.33 1.11
CA SER A 70 -0.19 0.28 2.11
C SER A 70 -1.27 1.18 1.48
N VAL A 71 -2.53 0.87 1.75
CA VAL A 71 -3.68 1.73 1.44
C VAL A 71 -4.56 1.88 2.68
N TYR A 72 -5.52 2.80 2.64
CA TYR A 72 -6.36 3.14 3.79
C TYR A 72 -7.82 3.25 3.38
N LEU A 73 -8.73 2.85 4.27
CA LEU A 73 -10.18 3.01 4.04
C LEU A 73 -10.65 4.46 4.19
N THR A 74 -9.85 5.33 4.82
CA THR A 74 -10.16 6.76 4.99
C THR A 74 -8.95 7.63 4.69
N PRO A 75 -9.15 8.90 4.28
CA PRO A 75 -8.04 9.81 3.95
C PRO A 75 -7.31 10.35 5.19
N ASP A 76 -7.90 10.28 6.38
CA ASP A 76 -7.34 10.88 7.61
C ASP A 76 -5.94 10.36 7.97
N SER A 77 -5.72 9.04 7.84
CA SER A 77 -4.41 8.44 8.04
C SER A 77 -3.39 8.95 7.01
N CYS A 78 -3.82 9.16 5.76
CA CYS A 78 -2.96 9.73 4.72
C CYS A 78 -2.52 11.16 5.07
N PHE A 79 -3.44 12.00 5.55
CA PHE A 79 -3.10 13.36 5.98
C PHE A 79 -2.17 13.40 7.18
N LYS A 80 -2.38 12.52 8.17
CA LYS A 80 -1.44 12.37 9.30
C LYS A 80 -0.05 11.98 8.82
N PHE A 81 0.05 11.05 7.86
CA PHE A 81 1.33 10.63 7.30
C PHE A 81 2.00 11.74 6.49
N ILE A 82 1.27 12.47 5.64
CA ILE A 82 1.79 13.63 4.91
C ILE A 82 2.34 14.69 5.88
N ASN A 83 1.62 14.99 6.96
CA ASN A 83 2.09 15.92 7.99
C ASN A 83 3.38 15.46 8.66
N PHE A 84 3.55 14.14 8.86
CA PHE A 84 4.80 13.57 9.34
C PHE A 84 5.93 13.74 8.31
N LEU A 85 5.68 13.43 7.03
CA LEU A 85 6.65 13.58 5.95
C LEU A 85 7.11 15.04 5.80
N ALA A 86 6.18 16.00 5.82
CA ALA A 86 6.48 17.42 5.74
C ALA A 86 7.35 17.92 6.92
N LYS A 87 7.23 17.30 8.11
CA LYS A 87 8.02 17.66 9.29
C LYS A 87 9.39 17.00 9.34
N LYS A 88 9.53 15.77 8.83
CA LYS A 88 10.73 14.93 9.03
C LYS A 88 11.52 14.63 7.77
N HIS A 89 10.90 14.74 6.60
CA HIS A 89 11.44 14.28 5.32
C HIS A 89 11.13 15.23 4.16
N ARG A 90 10.94 16.53 4.44
CA ARG A 90 10.57 17.53 3.42
C ARG A 90 11.53 17.58 2.23
N ASP A 91 12.83 17.45 2.48
CA ASP A 91 13.84 17.49 1.42
C ASP A 91 13.74 16.30 0.45
N LYS A 92 13.26 15.16 0.94
CA LYS A 92 13.08 13.93 0.14
C LYS A 92 11.72 13.87 -0.54
N TYR A 93 10.69 14.39 0.14
CA TYR A 93 9.30 14.35 -0.29
C TYR A 93 8.73 15.78 -0.27
N PRO A 94 9.04 16.61 -1.28
CA PRO A 94 8.70 18.03 -1.26
C PRO A 94 7.23 18.31 -1.55
N SER A 95 6.50 17.36 -2.18
CA SER A 95 5.12 17.57 -2.60
C SER A 95 4.28 16.29 -2.51
N PRO A 96 4.22 15.61 -1.36
CA PRO A 96 3.39 14.41 -1.23
C PRO A 96 1.90 14.76 -1.37
N ALA A 97 1.13 13.85 -1.96
CA ALA A 97 -0.29 14.02 -2.21
C ALA A 97 -1.11 12.82 -1.70
N VAL A 98 -2.34 13.09 -1.27
CA VAL A 98 -3.32 12.02 -1.07
C VAL A 98 -3.92 11.68 -2.43
N ILE A 99 -4.01 10.39 -2.73
CA ILE A 99 -4.63 9.86 -3.92
C ILE A 99 -5.70 8.85 -3.50
N PHE A 100 -6.72 8.69 -4.33
CA PHE A 100 -7.78 7.70 -4.10
C PHE A 100 -8.13 6.98 -5.38
N GLY A 101 -8.59 5.75 -5.26
CA GLY A 101 -8.95 4.93 -6.41
C GLY A 101 -9.63 3.65 -5.98
N GLU A 102 -10.18 2.94 -6.96
CA GLU A 102 -10.84 1.67 -6.74
C GLU A 102 -9.84 0.50 -6.80
N ILE A 103 -9.89 -0.36 -5.78
CA ILE A 103 -9.21 -1.65 -5.80
C ILE A 103 -10.21 -2.77 -6.06
N CYS A 104 -9.80 -3.73 -6.90
CA CYS A 104 -10.61 -4.87 -7.30
C CYS A 104 -9.87 -6.18 -7.03
N TYR A 105 -10.62 -7.27 -6.85
CA TYR A 105 -10.06 -8.60 -6.64
C TYR A 105 -9.16 -9.07 -7.80
N SER A 106 -9.42 -8.58 -9.02
CA SER A 106 -8.62 -8.87 -10.22
C SER A 106 -7.21 -8.29 -10.20
N ASP A 107 -6.93 -7.35 -9.30
CA ASP A 107 -5.66 -6.64 -9.25
C ASP A 107 -4.73 -7.14 -8.17
N GLY A 108 -5.25 -7.88 -7.21
CA GLY A 108 -4.49 -8.33 -6.06
C GLY A 108 -5.36 -8.73 -4.88
N ARG A 109 -4.73 -9.28 -3.86
CA ARG A 109 -5.36 -9.59 -2.57
C ARG A 109 -5.20 -8.40 -1.63
N ALA A 110 -6.25 -8.05 -0.91
CA ALA A 110 -6.23 -6.99 0.08
C ALA A 110 -6.80 -7.50 1.40
N GLN A 111 -6.18 -7.08 2.52
CA GLN A 111 -6.60 -7.47 3.86
C GLN A 111 -6.38 -6.33 4.85
N LEU A 112 -7.30 -6.16 5.81
CA LEU A 112 -7.08 -5.25 6.93
C LEU A 112 -5.93 -5.77 7.79
N THR A 113 -4.98 -4.91 8.13
CA THR A 113 -3.83 -5.35 8.96
C THR A 113 -4.27 -5.81 10.34
N THR A 114 -5.39 -5.28 10.86
CA THR A 114 -6.00 -5.71 12.13
C THR A 114 -6.52 -7.15 12.12
N GLU A 115 -6.79 -7.74 10.95
CA GLU A 115 -7.16 -9.17 10.86
C GLU A 115 -5.97 -10.09 11.13
N ARG A 116 -4.74 -9.61 10.88
CA ARG A 116 -3.50 -10.38 11.12
C ARG A 116 -2.78 -9.99 12.41
N ILE A 117 -2.80 -8.70 12.75
CA ILE A 117 -2.03 -8.12 13.85
C ILE A 117 -2.98 -7.54 14.88
N GLN A 118 -3.11 -8.23 16.02
CA GLN A 118 -3.93 -7.78 17.13
C GLN A 118 -3.42 -6.41 17.65
N ASN A 119 -4.35 -5.49 17.95
CA ASN A 119 -4.06 -4.15 18.45
C ASN A 119 -3.24 -3.26 17.49
N TYR A 120 -3.29 -3.52 16.17
CA TYR A 120 -2.67 -2.62 15.20
C TYR A 120 -3.27 -1.19 15.33
N PRO A 121 -2.43 -0.14 15.41
CA PRO A 121 -2.87 1.20 15.81
C PRO A 121 -3.75 1.91 14.77
N GLU A 122 -3.74 1.45 13.52
CA GLU A 122 -4.52 2.03 12.42
C GLU A 122 -5.55 1.01 11.90
N PRO A 123 -6.78 0.99 12.45
CA PRO A 123 -7.79 -0.01 12.10
C PRO A 123 -8.31 0.12 10.66
N VAL A 124 -7.94 1.19 9.96
CA VAL A 124 -8.30 1.46 8.57
C VAL A 124 -7.17 1.12 7.58
N HIS A 125 -6.01 0.67 8.07
CA HIS A 125 -4.88 0.30 7.22
C HIS A 125 -5.12 -1.05 6.57
N VAL A 126 -4.88 -1.10 5.26
CA VAL A 126 -5.04 -2.27 4.42
C VAL A 126 -3.69 -2.62 3.80
N ASP A 127 -3.30 -3.87 3.96
CA ASP A 127 -2.22 -4.49 3.21
C ASP A 127 -2.77 -4.94 1.85
N TRP A 128 -2.29 -4.34 0.76
CA TRP A 128 -2.67 -4.73 -0.61
C TRP A 128 -1.50 -5.34 -1.37
N TRP A 129 -1.62 -6.61 -1.74
CA TRP A 129 -0.65 -7.33 -2.57
C TRP A 129 -1.13 -7.35 -4.02
N ILE A 130 -0.54 -6.47 -4.83
CA ILE A 130 -0.87 -6.31 -6.25
C ILE A 130 -0.25 -7.45 -7.07
N TYR A 131 -1.04 -8.06 -7.95
CA TYR A 131 -0.57 -9.09 -8.86
C TYR A 131 0.43 -8.52 -9.87
N THR A 132 1.41 -9.34 -10.24
CA THR A 132 2.42 -8.98 -11.24
C THR A 132 1.76 -8.54 -12.56
N GLY A 133 2.15 -7.37 -13.07
CA GLY A 133 1.66 -6.83 -14.35
C GLY A 133 0.38 -6.00 -14.26
N LYS A 134 -0.17 -5.76 -13.06
CA LYS A 134 -1.37 -4.94 -12.84
C LYS A 134 -1.10 -3.48 -12.50
N GLU A 135 0.17 -3.10 -12.33
CA GLU A 135 0.60 -1.79 -11.85
C GLU A 135 0.09 -0.65 -12.72
N SER A 136 0.24 -0.76 -14.04
CA SER A 136 -0.20 0.29 -14.97
C SER A 136 -1.73 0.42 -15.00
N GLU A 137 -2.47 -0.68 -14.83
CA GLU A 137 -3.94 -0.68 -14.79
C GLU A 137 -4.46 -0.10 -13.48
N VAL A 138 -3.78 -0.40 -12.37
CA VAL A 138 -4.06 0.17 -11.05
C VAL A 138 -3.83 1.67 -11.06
N ALA A 139 -2.67 2.13 -11.54
CA ALA A 139 -2.31 3.54 -11.51
C ALA A 139 -3.32 4.42 -12.27
N LYS A 140 -3.87 3.93 -13.38
CA LYS A 140 -4.90 4.63 -14.19
C LYS A 140 -6.23 4.85 -13.46
N ARG A 141 -6.50 4.09 -12.39
CA ARG A 141 -7.75 4.20 -11.61
C ARG A 141 -7.62 5.11 -10.40
N PHE A 142 -6.43 5.65 -10.14
CA PHE A 142 -6.21 6.57 -9.03
C PHE A 142 -6.19 8.02 -9.49
N ASN A 143 -6.78 8.88 -8.68
CA ASN A 143 -6.86 10.32 -8.89
C ASN A 143 -6.35 11.06 -7.65
N TYR A 144 -5.96 12.32 -7.83
CA TYR A 144 -5.62 13.18 -6.69
C TYR A 144 -6.85 13.46 -5.85
N TYR A 145 -6.71 13.32 -4.54
CA TYR A 145 -7.75 13.67 -3.58
C TYR A 145 -7.60 15.12 -3.13
N VAL A 146 -8.68 15.89 -3.22
CA VAL A 146 -8.76 17.27 -2.72
C VAL A 146 -9.77 17.29 -1.56
N ALA A 147 -9.32 17.68 -0.37
CA ALA A 147 -10.22 17.77 0.78
C ALA A 147 -11.18 18.97 0.60
N GLY A 148 -12.49 18.71 0.58
CA GLY A 148 -13.52 19.76 0.61
C GLY A 148 -14.34 19.96 -0.67
N GLU A 149 -14.45 18.95 -1.55
CA GLU A 149 -15.60 18.83 -2.46
C GLU A 149 -16.73 18.01 -1.83
#